data_AF-A0A7V6MIG3-F1
#
_entry.id   AF-A0A7V6MIG3-F1
#
_cell.length_a   1.000
_cell.length_b   1.000
_cell.length_c   1.000
_cell.angle_alpha   90.00
_cell.angle_beta   90.00
_cell.angle_gamma   90.00
#
_symmetry.space_group_name_H-M   'P 1'
#
loop_
_entity.id
_entity.type
_entity.pdbx_description
1 polymer ?
#
loop_
_entity_poly.entity_id
_entity_poly.type
_entity_poly.pdbx_seq_one_letter_code
_entity_poly.pdbx_strand_id
1 'polypeptide(L)'
;YVGVTGANDNIKILREDTSAGSVRLIAANTGGVSGASTPVLNVSFKVKAGVENTTGSIAVTSAKLGVPDGSVIEAGLSSTSITVGSSIPSVDKSALIAAINNAQTLYENAEAGTEPGQYPQAAKDALNAAINAAKAVRDDSSATQAEIDSAVAALNNAVDIFKAAVIISADINNDGTIDVADLAIVAYYYGKNSESSVWNEARIADVVKDNVINILDLAFVASKMGE
;
A
#
# COMPACT_ATOMS: atom_id res chain seq x y z
N TYR A 1 -11.51 -21.23 27.68
CA TYR A 1 -12.03 -22.61 27.63
C TYR A 1 -13.40 -22.57 26.95
N VAL A 2 -13.67 -23.47 26.01
CA VAL A 2 -14.95 -23.54 25.27
C VAL A 2 -15.62 -24.88 25.48
N GLY A 3 -14.85 -25.95 25.68
CA GLY A 3 -15.36 -27.29 25.95
C GLY A 3 -14.27 -28.34 25.87
N VAL A 4 -14.65 -29.58 26.17
CA VAL A 4 -13.81 -30.77 26.06
C VAL A 4 -14.62 -31.94 25.52
N THR A 5 -13.97 -32.81 24.76
CA THR A 5 -14.49 -34.15 24.45
C THR A 5 -13.47 -35.22 24.81
N GLY A 6 -13.93 -36.45 25.00
CA GLY A 6 -13.03 -37.61 24.98
C GLY A 6 -12.36 -37.74 23.61
N ALA A 7 -11.13 -38.28 23.61
CA ALA A 7 -10.45 -38.64 22.37
C ALA A 7 -11.12 -39.83 21.64
N ASN A 8 -11.95 -40.60 22.35
CA ASN A 8 -12.78 -41.68 21.82
C ASN A 8 -13.99 -41.91 22.74
N ASP A 9 -14.88 -42.83 22.34
CA ASP A 9 -16.15 -43.10 23.02
C ASP A 9 -16.01 -43.75 24.40
N ASN A 10 -14.86 -44.37 24.71
CA ASN A 10 -14.61 -44.96 26.03
C ASN A 10 -14.32 -43.91 27.09
N ILE A 11 -14.01 -42.68 26.70
CA ILE A 11 -13.66 -41.60 27.62
C ILE A 11 -14.92 -40.78 27.93
N LYS A 12 -15.36 -40.89 29.19
CA LYS A 12 -16.52 -40.16 29.71
C LYS A 12 -16.02 -38.96 30.50
N ILE A 13 -16.39 -37.76 30.05
CA ILE A 13 -16.17 -36.53 30.80
C ILE A 13 -17.21 -36.49 31.91
N LEU A 14 -16.75 -36.45 33.16
CA LEU A 14 -17.60 -36.52 34.34
C LEU A 14 -17.76 -35.16 35.00
N ARG A 15 -16.74 -34.30 34.90
CA ARG A 15 -16.76 -32.98 35.53
C ARG A 15 -15.83 -31.99 34.85
N GLU A 16 -16.30 -30.76 34.77
CA GLU A 16 -15.55 -29.60 34.28
C GLU A 16 -15.69 -28.47 35.33
N ASP A 17 -14.61 -28.18 36.04
CA ASP A 17 -14.54 -27.06 36.99
C ASP A 17 -13.74 -25.92 36.34
N THR A 18 -14.40 -24.83 35.98
CA THR A 18 -13.74 -23.68 35.33
C THR A 18 -13.53 -22.54 36.31
N SER A 19 -12.36 -21.91 36.26
CA SER A 19 -12.05 -20.66 36.94
C SER A 19 -11.27 -19.71 36.01
N ALA A 20 -11.06 -18.46 36.45
CA ALA A 20 -10.27 -17.52 35.67
C ALA A 20 -8.86 -18.08 35.42
N GLY A 21 -8.52 -18.33 34.15
CA GLY A 21 -7.20 -18.80 33.73
C GLY A 21 -6.94 -20.30 33.91
N SER A 22 -7.89 -21.08 34.44
CA SER A 22 -7.69 -22.52 34.66
C SER A 22 -8.98 -23.33 34.46
N VAL A 23 -8.82 -24.59 34.07
CA VAL A 23 -9.89 -25.58 33.99
C VAL A 23 -9.39 -26.88 34.60
N ARG A 24 -10.22 -27.51 35.42
CA ARG A 24 -9.99 -28.86 35.95
C ARG A 24 -11.01 -29.81 35.34
N LEU A 25 -10.50 -30.91 34.80
CA LEU A 25 -11.28 -31.91 34.10
C LEU A 25 -11.20 -33.23 34.87
N ILE A 26 -12.34 -33.87 35.10
CA ILE A 26 -12.41 -35.25 35.60
C ILE A 26 -13.03 -36.10 34.52
N ALA A 27 -12.33 -37.14 34.09
CA ALA A 27 -12.81 -38.09 33.11
C ALA A 27 -12.48 -39.52 33.54
N ALA A 28 -13.26 -40.48 33.06
CA ALA A 28 -13.00 -41.90 33.21
C ALA A 28 -12.91 -42.56 31.83
N ASN A 29 -11.93 -43.44 31.65
CA ASN A 29 -11.83 -44.26 30.44
C ASN A 29 -12.24 -45.71 30.77
N THR A 30 -13.30 -46.21 30.15
CA THR A 30 -13.83 -47.56 30.37
C THR A 30 -13.09 -48.66 29.60
N GLY A 31 -12.27 -48.30 28.62
CA GLY A 31 -11.44 -49.22 27.83
C GLY A 31 -9.98 -49.27 28.26
N GLY A 32 -9.58 -48.45 29.24
CA GLY A 32 -8.20 -48.29 29.69
C GLY A 32 -7.38 -47.34 28.81
N VAL A 33 -6.23 -46.91 29.35
CA VAL A 33 -5.22 -46.09 28.65
C VAL A 33 -3.88 -46.80 28.81
N SER A 34 -3.14 -46.98 27.72
CA SER A 34 -1.86 -47.69 27.72
C SER A 34 -0.87 -47.05 26.76
N GLY A 35 0.41 -47.03 27.11
CA GLY A 35 1.48 -46.46 26.29
C GLY A 35 2.06 -45.18 26.89
N ALA A 36 3.25 -44.78 26.44
CA ALA A 36 3.98 -43.64 26.99
C ALA A 36 3.36 -42.27 26.66
N SER A 37 2.61 -42.18 25.55
CA SER A 37 1.89 -40.96 25.14
C SER A 37 0.62 -41.36 24.41
N THR A 38 -0.53 -41.13 25.05
CA THR A 38 -1.84 -41.54 24.53
C THR A 38 -2.81 -40.36 24.62
N PRO A 39 -3.46 -39.95 23.51
CA PRO A 39 -4.50 -38.93 23.54
C PRO A 39 -5.67 -39.35 24.44
N VAL A 40 -6.09 -38.46 25.34
CA VAL A 40 -7.23 -38.70 26.24
C VAL A 40 -8.34 -37.67 26.04
N LEU A 41 -7.98 -36.39 25.92
CA LEU A 41 -8.94 -35.30 25.86
C LEU A 41 -8.64 -34.40 24.65
N ASN A 42 -9.70 -34.01 23.94
CA ASN A 42 -9.66 -32.92 22.98
C ASN A 42 -10.23 -31.67 23.66
N VAL A 43 -9.36 -30.72 24.00
CA VAL A 43 -9.74 -29.51 24.74
C VAL A 43 -9.78 -28.31 23.79
N SER A 44 -10.91 -27.61 23.74
CA SER A 44 -11.09 -26.45 22.87
C SER A 44 -11.00 -25.14 23.64
N PHE A 45 -10.22 -24.20 23.10
CA PHE A 45 -10.09 -22.83 23.59
C PHE A 45 -10.40 -21.86 22.47
N LYS A 46 -10.98 -20.71 22.83
CA LYS A 46 -11.23 -19.58 21.93
C LYS A 46 -10.49 -18.37 22.47
N VAL A 47 -9.81 -17.66 21.58
CA VAL A 47 -9.16 -16.38 21.87
C VAL A 47 -10.24 -15.38 22.33
N LYS A 48 -9.93 -14.60 23.38
CA LYS A 48 -10.87 -13.57 23.86
C LYS A 48 -11.04 -12.48 22.80
N ALA A 49 -12.23 -11.90 22.73
CA ALA A 49 -12.48 -10.78 21.82
C ALA A 49 -11.50 -9.63 22.11
N GLY A 50 -10.96 -9.02 21.04
CA GLY A 50 -10.01 -7.90 21.12
C GLY A 50 -8.57 -8.27 21.49
N VAL A 51 -8.23 -9.54 21.62
CA VAL A 51 -6.84 -9.97 21.82
C VAL A 51 -6.15 -10.12 20.46
N GLU A 52 -5.07 -9.38 20.27
CA GLU A 52 -4.23 -9.39 19.06
C GLU A 52 -2.76 -9.27 19.42
N ASN A 53 -1.87 -9.60 18.48
CA ASN A 53 -0.41 -9.40 18.57
C ASN A 53 0.22 -9.89 19.87
N THR A 54 -0.18 -11.09 20.30
CA THR A 54 0.29 -11.66 21.56
C THR A 54 0.45 -13.16 21.47
N THR A 55 1.23 -13.71 22.39
CA THR A 55 1.43 -15.14 22.54
C THR A 55 0.96 -15.56 23.92
N GLY A 56 0.05 -16.53 23.97
CA GLY A 56 -0.41 -17.16 25.20
C GLY A 56 0.01 -18.61 25.26
N SER A 57 0.28 -19.14 26.45
CA SER A 57 0.55 -20.56 26.65
C SER A 57 -0.66 -21.29 27.25
N ILE A 58 -0.85 -22.53 26.82
CA ILE A 58 -1.78 -23.48 27.43
C ILE A 58 -0.91 -24.62 27.97
N ALA A 59 -1.00 -24.86 29.27
CA ALA A 59 -0.18 -25.87 29.96
C ALA A 59 -1.04 -26.78 30.82
N VAL A 60 -0.69 -28.06 30.84
CA VAL A 60 -1.16 -29.02 31.84
C VAL A 60 -0.30 -28.79 33.08
N THR A 61 -0.90 -28.31 34.17
CA THR A 61 -0.17 -28.00 35.41
C THR A 61 -0.26 -29.12 36.46
N SER A 62 -1.21 -30.04 36.32
CA SER A 62 -1.33 -31.26 37.11
C SER A 62 -2.12 -32.30 36.33
N ALA A 63 -1.66 -33.55 36.32
CA ALA A 63 -2.34 -34.66 35.66
C ALA A 63 -2.13 -35.95 36.46
N LYS A 64 -3.22 -36.54 36.95
CA LYS A 64 -3.22 -37.75 37.78
C LYS A 64 -4.09 -38.82 37.14
N LEU A 65 -3.56 -40.03 37.06
CA LEU A 65 -4.24 -41.20 36.50
C LEU A 65 -4.40 -42.25 37.60
N GLY A 66 -5.64 -42.60 37.92
CA GLY A 66 -5.92 -43.76 38.78
C GLY A 66 -5.90 -45.04 37.96
N VAL A 67 -5.31 -46.10 38.51
CA VAL A 67 -5.27 -47.43 37.88
C VAL A 67 -6.03 -48.48 38.73
N PRO A 68 -6.41 -49.64 38.15
CA PRO A 68 -7.27 -50.61 38.82
C PRO A 68 -6.75 -51.18 40.14
N ASP A 69 -5.43 -51.16 40.38
CA ASP A 69 -4.82 -51.61 41.63
C ASP A 69 -4.94 -50.58 42.77
N GLY A 70 -5.57 -49.43 42.51
CA GLY A 70 -5.77 -48.34 43.48
C GLY A 70 -4.63 -47.33 43.56
N SER A 71 -3.54 -47.53 42.82
CA SER A 71 -2.44 -46.58 42.76
C SER A 71 -2.74 -45.38 41.85
N VAL A 72 -1.98 -44.30 42.04
CA VAL A 72 -2.06 -43.07 41.25
C VAL A 72 -0.73 -42.82 40.55
N ILE A 73 -0.81 -42.60 39.24
CA ILE A 73 0.32 -42.23 38.39
C ILE A 73 0.22 -40.73 38.11
N GLU A 74 1.30 -39.99 38.36
CA GLU A 74 1.46 -38.60 37.91
C GLU A 74 1.93 -38.61 36.45
N ALA A 75 1.10 -38.10 35.55
CA ALA A 75 1.43 -38.07 34.13
C ALA A 75 2.40 -36.93 33.81
N GLY A 76 3.19 -37.10 32.75
CA GLY A 76 4.04 -36.04 32.22
C GLY A 76 3.24 -34.80 31.84
N LEU A 77 3.71 -33.64 32.28
CA LEU A 77 3.11 -32.35 31.95
C LEU A 77 3.58 -31.86 30.58
N SER A 78 2.72 -31.16 29.86
CA SER A 78 3.04 -30.58 28.55
C SER A 78 2.49 -29.17 28.43
N SER A 79 3.12 -28.35 27.60
CA SER A 79 2.65 -27.02 27.24
C SER A 79 2.70 -26.80 25.74
N THR A 80 1.88 -25.87 25.28
CA THR A 80 1.91 -25.35 23.90
C THR A 80 1.68 -23.84 23.91
N SER A 81 2.23 -23.15 22.91
CA SER A 81 2.07 -21.70 22.75
C SER A 81 1.18 -21.41 21.54
N ILE A 82 0.25 -20.50 21.72
CA ILE A 82 -0.64 -20.01 20.68
C ILE A 82 -0.28 -18.55 20.41
N THR A 83 0.14 -18.27 19.18
CA THR A 83 0.38 -16.90 18.70
C THR A 83 -0.88 -16.39 18.02
N VAL A 84 -1.33 -15.21 18.44
CA VAL A 84 -2.46 -14.49 17.82
C VAL A 84 -1.90 -13.32 17.03
N GLY A 85 -2.09 -13.33 15.71
CA GLY A 85 -1.68 -12.24 14.82
C GLY A 85 -2.61 -11.02 14.88
N SER A 86 -2.21 -9.96 14.17
CA SER A 86 -3.04 -8.77 13.94
C SER A 86 -4.18 -9.08 12.98
N SER A 87 -5.36 -8.51 13.21
CA SER A 87 -6.47 -8.53 12.24
C SER A 87 -6.44 -7.34 11.28
N ILE A 88 -5.59 -6.34 11.56
CA ILE A 88 -5.39 -5.17 10.69
C ILE A 88 -4.44 -5.56 9.55
N PRO A 89 -4.86 -5.49 8.27
CA PRO A 89 -3.92 -5.62 7.16
C PRO A 89 -2.85 -4.55 7.30
N SER A 90 -1.59 -4.93 7.20
CA SER A 90 -0.48 -3.98 7.18
C SER A 90 -0.71 -2.99 6.04
N VAL A 91 -0.80 -1.71 6.36
CA VAL A 91 -0.98 -0.63 5.39
C VAL A 91 0.35 -0.36 4.69
N ASP A 92 0.38 -0.36 3.36
CA ASP A 92 1.59 -0.09 2.57
C ASP A 92 1.60 1.36 2.04
N LYS A 93 2.62 2.12 2.47
CA LYS A 93 2.83 3.53 2.09
C LYS A 93 3.95 3.72 1.06
N SER A 94 4.57 2.64 0.57
CA SER A 94 5.74 2.69 -0.32
C SER A 94 5.46 3.49 -1.60
N ALA A 95 4.33 3.23 -2.25
CA ALA A 95 3.90 3.94 -3.46
C ALA A 95 3.69 5.45 -3.21
N LEU A 96 3.06 5.81 -2.09
CA LEU A 96 2.84 7.21 -1.70
C LEU A 96 4.15 7.94 -1.42
N ILE A 97 5.09 7.29 -0.71
CA ILE A 97 6.42 7.85 -0.45
C ILE A 97 7.17 8.09 -1.76
N ALA A 98 7.15 7.13 -2.69
CA ALA A 98 7.78 7.27 -4.00
C ALA A 98 7.17 8.42 -4.81
N ALA A 99 5.82 8.51 -4.85
CA ALA A 99 5.12 9.59 -5.54
C ALA A 99 5.45 10.97 -4.95
N ILE A 100 5.50 11.09 -3.62
CA ILE A 100 5.90 12.33 -2.93
C ILE A 100 7.32 12.73 -3.33
N ASN A 101 8.28 11.81 -3.29
CA ASN A 101 9.66 12.11 -3.64
C ASN A 101 9.79 12.59 -5.10
N ASN A 102 9.14 11.89 -6.04
CA ASN A 102 9.14 12.27 -7.46
C ASN A 102 8.53 13.67 -7.68
N ALA A 103 7.39 13.95 -7.03
CA ALA A 103 6.73 15.24 -7.11
C ALA A 103 7.57 16.37 -6.49
N GLN A 104 8.25 16.11 -5.38
CA GLN A 104 9.17 17.07 -4.75
C GLN A 104 10.36 17.39 -5.64
N THR A 105 11.02 16.38 -6.22
CA THR A 105 12.12 16.60 -7.17
C THR A 105 11.66 17.42 -8.37
N LEU A 106 10.47 17.15 -8.91
CA LEU A 106 9.90 17.94 -9.99
C LEU A 106 9.66 19.40 -9.56
N TYR A 107 9.07 19.61 -8.39
CA TYR A 107 8.79 20.94 -7.85
C TYR A 107 10.07 21.77 -7.59
N GLU A 108 11.11 21.13 -7.06
CA GLU A 108 12.39 21.76 -6.74
C GLU A 108 13.18 22.13 -8.00
N ASN A 109 13.14 21.27 -9.03
CA ASN A 109 13.83 21.51 -10.30
C ASN A 109 13.08 22.49 -11.22
N ALA A 110 11.78 22.67 -11.03
CA ALA A 110 10.99 23.57 -11.86
C ALA A 110 11.26 25.03 -11.51
N GLU A 111 11.53 25.87 -12.51
CA GLU A 111 11.69 27.30 -12.34
C GLU A 111 10.33 28.02 -12.45
N ALA A 112 10.04 28.95 -11.53
CA ALA A 112 8.83 29.75 -11.59
C ALA A 112 9.05 31.00 -12.45
N GLY A 113 8.10 31.31 -13.33
CA GLY A 113 8.14 32.57 -14.09
C GLY A 113 7.20 32.60 -15.27
N THR A 114 7.52 33.45 -16.25
CA THR A 114 6.70 33.74 -17.43
C THR A 114 7.39 33.39 -18.75
N GLU A 115 8.65 32.96 -18.71
CA GLU A 115 9.44 32.65 -19.90
C GLU A 115 9.24 31.19 -20.34
N PRO A 116 9.46 30.89 -21.64
CA PRO A 116 9.42 29.52 -22.14
C PRO A 116 10.29 28.55 -21.33
N GLY A 117 9.71 27.39 -20.99
CA GLY A 117 10.34 26.38 -20.15
C GLY A 117 10.17 26.59 -18.64
N GLN A 118 9.70 27.77 -18.20
CA GLN A 118 9.32 28.02 -16.82
C GLN A 118 7.87 27.59 -16.57
N TYR A 119 7.48 27.56 -15.29
CA TYR A 119 6.14 27.20 -14.84
C TYR A 119 5.46 28.40 -14.17
N PRO A 120 4.15 28.62 -14.41
CA PRO A 120 3.40 29.64 -13.69
C PRO A 120 3.45 29.43 -12.18
N GLN A 121 3.57 30.50 -11.41
CA GLN A 121 3.61 30.43 -9.94
C GLN A 121 2.40 29.69 -9.37
N ALA A 122 1.20 29.94 -9.92
CA ALA A 122 -0.03 29.26 -9.51
C ALA A 122 0.03 27.73 -9.72
N ALA A 123 0.69 27.26 -10.79
CA ALA A 123 0.88 25.83 -11.03
C ALA A 123 1.84 25.22 -10.00
N LYS A 124 2.94 25.92 -9.68
CA LYS A 124 3.87 25.49 -8.60
C LYS A 124 3.14 25.41 -7.26
N ASP A 125 2.36 26.42 -6.92
CA ASP A 125 1.61 26.45 -5.66
C ASP A 125 0.60 25.30 -5.57
N ALA A 126 -0.10 25.00 -6.67
CA ALA A 126 -1.03 23.86 -6.74
C ALA A 126 -0.32 22.51 -6.55
N LEU A 127 0.84 22.30 -7.19
CA LEU A 127 1.65 21.09 -6.99
C LEU A 127 2.14 20.98 -5.54
N ASN A 128 2.61 22.08 -4.95
CA ASN A 128 3.06 22.09 -3.55
C ASN A 128 1.92 21.76 -2.58
N ALA A 129 0.71 22.27 -2.84
CA ALA A 129 -0.48 21.94 -2.05
C ALA A 129 -0.80 20.44 -2.12
N ALA A 130 -0.74 19.83 -3.31
CA ALA A 130 -0.95 18.39 -3.49
C ALA A 130 0.13 17.56 -2.78
N ILE A 131 1.40 17.97 -2.85
CA ILE A 131 2.51 17.33 -2.12
C ILE A 131 2.26 17.36 -0.61
N ASN A 132 1.81 18.50 -0.07
CA ASN A 132 1.54 18.63 1.36
C ASN A 132 0.32 17.79 1.81
N ALA A 133 -0.73 17.71 0.98
CA ALA A 133 -1.86 16.82 1.24
C ALA A 133 -1.44 15.34 1.25
N ALA A 134 -0.61 14.92 0.29
CA ALA A 134 -0.07 13.57 0.25
C ALA A 134 0.81 13.25 1.47
N LYS A 135 1.64 14.20 1.92
CA LYS A 135 2.45 14.06 3.15
C LYS A 135 1.57 13.90 4.39
N ALA A 136 0.45 14.62 4.49
CA ALA A 136 -0.48 14.47 5.61
C ALA A 136 -1.04 13.05 5.70
N VAL A 137 -1.45 12.44 4.58
CA VAL A 137 -1.93 11.03 4.54
C VAL A 137 -0.80 10.06 4.86
N ARG A 138 0.42 10.32 4.37
CA ARG A 138 1.60 9.50 4.71
C ARG A 138 1.90 9.53 6.21
N ASP A 139 1.75 10.67 6.86
CA ASP A 139 2.10 10.86 8.27
C ASP A 139 0.96 10.44 9.23
N ASP A 140 -0.25 10.23 8.72
CA ASP A 140 -1.39 9.71 9.48
C ASP A 140 -1.25 8.19 9.75
N SER A 141 -1.05 7.82 11.01
CA SER A 141 -0.94 6.42 11.44
C SER A 141 -2.24 5.63 11.35
N SER A 142 -3.38 6.31 11.21
CA SER A 142 -4.71 5.72 11.06
C SER A 142 -5.18 5.62 9.61
N ALA A 143 -4.41 6.17 8.66
CA ALA A 143 -4.74 6.12 7.24
C ALA A 143 -4.96 4.68 6.76
N THR A 144 -6.08 4.48 6.08
CA THR A 144 -6.45 3.24 5.42
C THR A 144 -5.74 3.11 4.07
N GLN A 145 -5.66 1.89 3.54
CA GLN A 145 -5.08 1.68 2.20
C GLN A 145 -5.84 2.46 1.11
N ALA A 146 -7.16 2.57 1.23
CA ALA A 146 -7.97 3.34 0.28
C ALA A 146 -7.65 4.84 0.30
N GLU A 147 -7.39 5.42 1.47
CA GLU A 147 -6.97 6.82 1.59
C GLU A 147 -5.58 7.03 0.98
N ILE A 148 -4.66 6.08 1.17
CA ILE A 148 -3.32 6.12 0.58
C ILE A 148 -3.39 6.03 -0.94
N ASP A 149 -4.15 5.08 -1.48
CA ASP A 149 -4.30 4.90 -2.92
C ASP A 149 -4.94 6.14 -3.55
N SER A 150 -5.93 6.73 -2.87
CA SER A 150 -6.54 8.00 -3.30
C SER A 150 -5.55 9.16 -3.27
N ALA A 151 -4.66 9.23 -2.27
CA ALA A 151 -3.62 10.26 -2.18
C ALA A 151 -2.59 10.12 -3.30
N VAL A 152 -2.20 8.88 -3.65
CA VAL A 152 -1.33 8.60 -4.80
C VAL A 152 -1.97 9.09 -6.10
N ALA A 153 -3.24 8.73 -6.35
CA ALA A 153 -3.95 9.15 -7.56
C ALA A 153 -4.08 10.67 -7.65
N ALA A 154 -4.42 11.34 -6.55
CA ALA A 154 -4.54 12.80 -6.51
C ALA A 154 -3.19 13.50 -6.77
N LEU A 155 -2.10 13.00 -6.15
CA LEU A 155 -0.77 13.57 -6.36
C LEU A 155 -0.28 13.38 -7.80
N ASN A 156 -0.49 12.20 -8.39
CA ASN A 156 -0.10 11.94 -9.77
C ASN A 156 -0.86 12.84 -10.75
N ASN A 157 -2.17 13.02 -10.56
CA ASN A 157 -2.95 13.96 -11.36
C ASN A 157 -2.43 15.41 -11.23
N ALA A 158 -2.09 15.85 -10.02
CA ALA A 158 -1.50 17.18 -9.81
C ALA A 158 -0.14 17.32 -10.49
N VAL A 159 0.68 16.26 -10.51
CA VAL A 159 1.95 16.22 -11.26
C VAL A 159 1.71 16.34 -12.76
N ASP A 160 0.71 15.66 -13.31
CA ASP A 160 0.40 15.72 -14.75
C ASP A 160 -0.11 17.10 -15.17
N ILE A 161 -1.01 17.69 -14.37
CA ILE A 161 -1.46 19.08 -14.54
C ILE A 161 -0.28 20.04 -14.47
N PHE A 162 0.63 19.85 -13.52
CA PHE A 162 1.81 20.69 -13.36
C PHE A 162 2.72 20.62 -14.59
N LYS A 163 3.03 19.43 -15.10
CA LYS A 163 3.86 19.23 -16.31
C LYS A 163 3.23 19.89 -17.54
N ALA A 164 1.90 19.82 -17.67
CA ALA A 164 1.18 20.46 -18.78
C ALA A 164 1.14 21.99 -18.69
N ALA A 165 1.41 22.57 -17.52
CA ALA A 165 1.38 24.02 -17.31
C ALA A 165 2.69 24.72 -17.72
N VAL A 166 3.68 24.00 -18.25
CA VAL A 166 4.94 24.60 -18.73
C VAL A 166 4.64 25.67 -19.79
N ILE A 167 5.31 26.81 -19.69
CA ILE A 167 5.18 27.88 -20.67
C ILE A 167 5.92 27.46 -21.94
N ILE A 168 5.24 27.55 -23.08
CA ILE A 168 5.76 27.16 -24.38
C ILE A 168 5.95 28.42 -25.23
N SER A 169 7.11 28.55 -25.87
CA SER A 169 7.36 29.61 -26.86
C SER A 169 6.66 29.29 -28.18
N ALA A 170 6.02 30.28 -28.79
CA ALA A 170 5.58 30.21 -30.19
C ALA A 170 6.57 30.90 -31.15
N ASP A 171 7.57 31.62 -30.63
CA ASP A 171 8.72 32.12 -31.39
C ASP A 171 9.72 30.96 -31.50
N ILE A 172 9.84 30.40 -32.71
CA ILE A 172 10.61 29.19 -33.01
C ILE A 172 12.00 29.55 -33.52
N ASN A 173 12.12 30.65 -34.26
CA ASN A 173 13.39 31.12 -34.80
C ASN A 173 14.20 31.98 -33.80
N ASN A 174 13.60 32.32 -32.64
CA ASN A 174 14.12 33.17 -31.58
C ASN A 174 14.47 34.59 -32.06
N ASP A 175 13.68 35.16 -32.98
CA ASP A 175 13.86 36.54 -33.47
C ASP A 175 13.15 37.60 -32.61
N GLY A 176 12.38 37.16 -31.61
CA GLY A 176 11.65 38.01 -30.67
C GLY A 176 10.26 38.41 -31.16
N THR A 177 9.80 37.90 -32.30
CA THR A 177 8.46 38.08 -32.83
C THR A 177 7.80 36.73 -33.11
N ILE A 178 6.47 36.67 -33.01
CA ILE A 178 5.70 35.48 -33.36
C ILE A 178 4.95 35.79 -34.64
N ASP A 179 5.42 35.26 -35.76
CA ASP A 179 4.87 35.60 -37.08
C ASP A 179 4.75 34.41 -38.06
N VAL A 180 4.50 34.72 -39.33
CA VAL A 180 4.34 33.69 -40.37
C VAL A 180 5.63 32.89 -40.63
N ALA A 181 6.80 33.40 -40.26
CA ALA A 181 8.07 32.70 -40.37
C ALA A 181 8.15 31.54 -39.37
N ASP A 182 7.69 31.71 -38.13
CA ASP A 182 7.58 30.62 -37.16
C ASP A 182 6.62 29.54 -37.66
N LEU A 183 5.44 29.97 -38.14
CA LEU A 183 4.45 29.06 -38.69
C LEU A 183 5.02 28.28 -39.90
N ALA A 184 5.85 28.92 -40.72
CA ALA A 184 6.52 28.27 -41.84
C ALA A 184 7.54 27.21 -41.41
N ILE A 185 8.23 27.40 -40.27
CA ILE A 185 9.14 26.38 -39.71
C ILE A 185 8.37 25.12 -39.31
N VAL A 186 7.21 25.28 -38.63
CA VAL A 186 6.34 24.15 -38.31
C VAL A 186 5.83 23.46 -39.57
N ALA A 187 5.36 24.23 -40.54
CA ALA A 187 4.86 23.70 -41.81
C ALA A 187 5.94 22.93 -42.59
N TYR A 188 7.19 23.38 -42.56
CA TYR A 188 8.32 22.71 -43.22
C TYR A 188 8.58 21.30 -42.65
N TYR A 189 8.45 21.13 -41.34
CA TYR A 189 8.65 19.85 -40.65
C TYR A 189 7.36 19.05 -40.41
N TYR A 190 6.23 19.47 -40.99
CA TYR A 190 4.94 18.82 -40.79
C TYR A 190 4.97 17.32 -41.14
N GLY A 191 4.40 16.49 -40.27
CA GLY A 191 4.35 15.04 -40.41
C GLY A 191 5.61 14.30 -39.95
N LYS A 192 6.64 15.00 -39.45
CA LYS A 192 7.78 14.36 -38.77
C LYS A 192 7.43 14.00 -37.33
N ASN A 193 8.10 12.99 -36.81
CA ASN A 193 7.95 12.50 -35.44
C ASN A 193 9.31 12.04 -34.88
N SER A 194 9.33 11.61 -33.62
CA SER A 194 10.55 11.15 -32.93
C SER A 194 11.30 9.99 -33.59
N GLU A 195 10.67 9.24 -34.49
CA GLU A 195 11.28 8.15 -35.25
C GLU A 195 11.90 8.62 -36.59
N SER A 196 11.64 9.86 -36.99
CA SER A 196 12.16 10.42 -38.23
C SER A 196 13.67 10.63 -38.14
N SER A 197 14.42 10.24 -39.19
CA SER A 197 15.88 10.42 -39.23
C SER A 197 16.34 11.88 -39.07
N VAL A 198 15.48 12.83 -39.42
CA VAL A 198 15.69 14.28 -39.29
C VAL A 198 15.18 14.87 -37.98
N TRP A 199 14.74 14.04 -37.02
CA TRP A 199 14.08 14.51 -35.79
C TRP A 199 14.92 15.50 -34.99
N ASN A 200 16.25 15.33 -34.98
CA ASN A 200 17.13 16.23 -34.26
C ASN A 200 17.06 17.69 -34.73
N GLU A 201 16.79 17.90 -36.02
CA GLU A 201 16.58 19.22 -36.62
C GLU A 201 15.11 19.61 -36.54
N ALA A 202 14.20 18.66 -36.78
CA ALA A 202 12.77 18.91 -36.84
C ALA A 202 12.14 19.25 -35.48
N ARG A 203 12.67 18.75 -34.37
CA ARG A 203 12.06 18.90 -33.03
C ARG A 203 11.85 20.35 -32.57
N ILE A 204 12.47 21.32 -33.23
CA ILE A 204 12.21 22.74 -32.97
C ILE A 204 10.76 23.13 -33.34
N ALA A 205 10.13 22.38 -34.24
CA ALA A 205 8.77 22.56 -34.71
C ALA A 205 7.73 21.70 -33.96
N ASP A 206 8.17 20.86 -33.01
CA ASP A 206 7.28 20.16 -32.07
C ASP A 206 7.03 21.07 -30.86
N VAL A 207 6.15 22.05 -31.07
CA VAL A 207 5.92 23.16 -30.15
C VAL A 207 5.12 22.69 -28.94
N VAL A 208 4.13 21.82 -29.15
CA VAL A 208 3.33 21.25 -28.05
C VAL A 208 4.01 20.06 -27.35
N LYS A 209 5.17 19.62 -27.84
CA LYS A 209 6.03 18.58 -27.27
C LYS A 209 5.36 17.22 -27.16
N ASP A 210 4.53 16.86 -28.13
CA ASP A 210 3.86 15.55 -28.21
C ASP A 210 4.68 14.52 -29.01
N ASN A 211 5.89 14.89 -29.46
CA ASN A 211 6.80 14.13 -30.32
C ASN A 211 6.29 13.92 -31.76
N VAL A 212 5.30 14.69 -32.21
CA VAL A 212 4.75 14.61 -33.57
C VAL A 212 4.40 15.99 -34.09
N ILE A 213 5.06 16.44 -35.15
CA ILE A 213 4.79 17.74 -35.74
C ILE A 213 3.54 17.65 -36.60
N ASN A 214 2.45 18.24 -36.13
CA ASN A 214 1.13 18.11 -36.74
C ASN A 214 0.32 19.41 -36.66
N ILE A 215 -1.00 19.29 -36.88
CA ILE A 215 -1.92 20.44 -36.90
C ILE A 215 -1.99 21.15 -35.54
N LEU A 216 -1.70 20.45 -34.44
CA LEU A 216 -1.68 21.03 -33.10
C LEU A 216 -0.54 22.04 -32.94
N ASP A 217 0.65 21.76 -33.48
CA ASP A 217 1.79 22.70 -33.46
C ASP A 217 1.49 23.94 -34.29
N LEU A 218 0.96 23.75 -35.50
CA LEU A 218 0.54 24.86 -36.37
C LEU A 218 -0.52 25.73 -35.68
N ALA A 219 -1.52 25.09 -35.09
CA ALA A 219 -2.59 25.78 -34.38
C ALA A 219 -2.07 26.55 -33.16
N PHE A 220 -1.10 25.98 -32.43
CA PHE A 220 -0.50 26.64 -31.27
C PHE A 220 0.22 27.92 -31.69
N VAL A 221 1.13 27.85 -32.68
CA VAL A 221 1.85 29.05 -33.16
C VAL A 221 0.86 30.09 -33.69
N ALA A 222 -0.08 29.68 -34.54
CA ALA A 222 -1.08 30.58 -35.09
C ALA A 222 -1.93 31.26 -34.00
N SER A 223 -2.24 30.55 -32.90
CA SER A 223 -3.01 31.12 -31.78
C SER A 223 -2.27 32.22 -31.02
N LYS A 224 -0.94 32.28 -31.14
CA LYS A 224 -0.07 33.24 -30.47
C LYS A 224 0.38 34.40 -31.36
N MET A 225 0.04 34.36 -32.65
CA MET A 225 0.32 35.46 -33.57
C MET A 225 -0.60 36.66 -33.26
N GLY A 226 0.00 37.80 -32.93
CA GLY A 226 -0.72 39.06 -32.68
C GLY A 226 -1.22 39.27 -31.25
N GLU A 227 -0.82 38.44 -30.28
CA GLU A 227 -0.80 38.78 -28.85
C GLU A 227 0.37 39.73 -28.54
#